data_AF-A0A526V2I8-F1
#
_entry.id   AF-A0A526V2I8-F1
#
_cell.length_a   1.000
_cell.length_b   1.000
_cell.length_c   1.000
_cell.angle_alpha   90.00
_cell.angle_beta   90.00
_cell.angle_gamma   90.00
#
_symmetry.space_group_name_H-M   'P 1'
#
loop_
_entity.id
_entity.type
_entity.pdbx_description
1 polymer ?
#
loop_
_entity_poly.entity_id
_entity_poly.type
_entity_poly.pdbx_seq_one_letter_code
_entity_poly.pdbx_strand_id
1 'polypeptide(L)' 'MDALSNSLAAADIATTMHPYTNLRQHEETGPLIISRGDGIRVYDGRGKEYIEGLAGLW' A
#
# COMPACT_ATOMS: atom_id res chain seq x y z
N MET A 1 19.92 15.24 0.48
CA MET A 1 20.13 13.96 1.17
C MET A 1 18.75 13.43 1.47
N ASP A 2 18.34 12.35 0.81
CA ASP A 2 17.07 11.69 1.15
C ASP A 2 17.15 11.24 2.60
N ALA A 3 16.18 11.66 3.41
CA ALA A 3 16.09 11.25 4.79
C ALA A 3 15.84 9.75 4.83
N LEU A 4 16.76 8.99 5.42
CA LEU A 4 16.57 7.56 5.67
C LEU A 4 15.33 7.39 6.55
N SER A 5 14.30 6.71 6.02
CA SER A 5 13.04 6.42 6.70
C SER A 5 12.90 4.91 6.87
N ASN A 6 12.52 4.47 8.07
CA ASN A 6 12.20 3.07 8.37
C ASN A 6 10.69 2.79 8.23
N SER A 7 9.93 3.65 7.55
CA SER A 7 8.52 3.37 7.30
C SER A 7 8.36 2.27 6.26
N LEU A 8 7.29 1.47 6.39
CA LEU A 8 6.97 0.42 5.42
C LEU A 8 6.77 1.00 4.00
N ALA A 9 6.19 2.19 3.89
CA ALA A 9 6.02 2.88 2.61
C ALA A 9 7.36 3.25 1.97
N ALA A 10 8.33 3.73 2.75
CA ALA A 10 9.66 4.05 2.23
C ALA A 10 10.42 2.79 1.79
N ALA A 11 10.33 1.71 2.58
CA ALA A 11 10.92 0.43 2.22
C ALA A 11 10.30 -0.16 0.93
N ASP A 12 8.98 -0.06 0.78
CA ASP A 12 8.25 -0.48 -0.42
C ASP A 12 8.70 0.28 -1.67
N ILE A 13 8.70 1.62 -1.62
CA ILE A 13 9.14 2.47 -2.74
C ILE A 13 10.58 2.14 -3.13
N ALA A 14 11.45 1.88 -2.16
CA ALA A 14 12.87 1.62 -2.41
C ALA A 14 13.18 0.23 -2.97
N THR A 15 12.30 -0.76 -2.79
CA THR A 15 12.66 -2.17 -3.02
C THR A 15 11.66 -2.98 -3.84
N THR A 16 10.43 -2.50 -4.02
CA THR A 16 9.35 -3.25 -4.67
C THR A 16 8.95 -2.60 -6.00
N MET A 17 8.98 -3.38 -7.09
CA MET A 17 8.36 -3.00 -8.35
C MET A 17 6.93 -3.55 -8.41
N HIS A 18 5.94 -2.67 -8.27
CA HIS A 18 4.52 -3.06 -8.25
C HIS A 18 4.00 -3.46 -9.63
N PRO A 19 3.29 -4.60 -9.76
CA PRO A 19 2.63 -4.98 -11.01
C PRO A 19 1.50 -4.00 -11.34
N TYR A 20 1.21 -3.84 -12.64
CA TYR A 20 0.10 -3.01 -13.15
C TYR A 20 0.03 -1.58 -12.55
N THR A 21 1.16 -1.01 -12.17
CA THR A 21 1.24 0.28 -11.47
C THR A 21 2.11 1.26 -12.26
N ASN A 22 1.74 2.53 -12.29
CA ASN A 22 2.63 3.60 -12.76
C ASN A 22 3.71 3.86 -11.71
N LEU A 23 4.94 3.41 -11.96
CA LEU A 23 6.02 3.47 -10.97
C LEU A 23 6.46 4.91 -10.64
N ARG A 24 6.37 5.86 -11.57
CA ARG A 24 6.71 7.26 -11.28
C ARG A 24 5.70 7.91 -10.34
N GLN A 25 4.42 7.64 -10.57
CA GLN A 25 3.38 8.10 -9.65
C GLN A 25 3.47 7.42 -8.28
N HIS A 26 3.90 6.15 -8.24
CA HIS A 26 4.10 5.40 -7.00
C HIS A 26 5.22 5.99 -6.13
N GLU A 27 6.32 6.44 -6.73
CA GLU A 27 7.41 7.14 -6.01
C GLU A 27 6.90 8.42 -5.31
N GLU A 28 5.96 9.15 -5.94
CA GLU A 28 5.40 10.39 -5.40
C GLU A 28 4.30 10.17 -4.35
N THR A 29 3.43 9.18 -4.58
CA THR A 29 2.19 8.98 -3.79
C THR A 29 2.34 7.91 -2.71
N GLY A 30 3.20 6.91 -2.95
CA GLY A 30 3.38 5.73 -2.12
C GLY A 30 2.24 4.70 -2.20
N PRO A 31 2.44 3.51 -1.59
CA PRO A 31 1.44 2.45 -1.55
C PRO A 31 0.29 2.75 -0.58
N LEU A 32 -0.88 2.16 -0.84
CA LEU A 32 -1.88 1.90 0.19
C LEU A 32 -1.56 0.56 0.87
N ILE A 33 -1.03 0.61 2.09
CA ILE A 33 -0.68 -0.60 2.85
C ILE A 33 -1.90 -1.12 3.60
N ILE A 34 -2.37 -2.32 3.25
CA ILE A 34 -3.41 -3.05 3.97
C ILE A 34 -2.76 -3.92 5.06
N SER A 35 -3.30 -3.86 6.29
CA SER A 35 -2.72 -4.51 7.47
C SER A 35 -3.58 -5.65 8.05
N ARG A 36 -4.89 -5.68 7.76
CA ARG A 36 -5.83 -6.68 8.29
C ARG A 36 -7.06 -6.86 7.38
N GLY A 37 -7.69 -8.03 7.44
CA GLY A 37 -9.03 -8.31 6.89
C GLY A 37 -10.03 -8.80 7.95
N ASP A 38 -11.33 -8.62 7.69
CA ASP A 38 -12.46 -9.06 8.52
C ASP A 38 -13.73 -9.22 7.69
N GLY A 39 -14.10 -10.46 7.35
CA GLY A 39 -15.18 -10.72 6.41
C GLY A 39 -14.92 -10.03 5.07
N ILE A 40 -15.86 -9.19 4.63
CA ILE A 40 -15.74 -8.41 3.38
C ILE A 40 -14.97 -7.09 3.54
N ARG A 41 -14.34 -6.84 4.70
CA ARG A 41 -13.64 -5.59 5.00
C ARG A 41 -12.14 -5.77 5.06
N VAL A 42 -11.40 -4.74 4.65
CA VAL A 42 -9.95 -4.61 4.83
C VAL A 42 -9.61 -3.30 5.53
N TYR A 43 -8.48 -3.27 6.23
CA TYR A 43 -8.05 -2.13 7.05
C TYR A 43 -6.66 -1.68 6.63
N ASP A 44 -6.47 -0.38 6.40
CA ASP A 44 -5.14 0.18 6.10
C ASP A 44 -4.23 0.18 7.36
N GLY A 45 -2.96 0.54 7.18
CA GLY A 45 -1.99 0.66 8.28
C GLY A 45 -2.31 1.74 9.33
N ARG A 46 -3.33 2.58 9.10
CA ARG A 46 -3.83 3.59 10.06
C ARG A 46 -5.17 3.17 10.68
N GLY A 47 -5.67 1.98 10.37
CA GLY A 47 -6.92 1.44 10.89
C GLY A 47 -8.18 1.89 10.13
N LYS A 48 -8.05 2.58 8.99
CA LYS A 48 -9.20 2.96 8.17
C LYS A 48 -9.80 1.72 7.49
N GLU A 49 -11.10 1.52 7.64
CA GLU A 49 -11.86 0.42 7.04
C GLU A 49 -12.28 0.72 5.59
N TYR A 50 -12.28 -0.33 4.78
CA TYR A 50 -12.79 -0.35 3.41
C TYR A 50 -13.60 -1.63 3.20
N ILE A 51 -14.72 -1.55 2.46
CA ILE A 51 -15.35 -2.75 1.88
C ILE A 51 -14.48 -3.20 0.70
N GLU A 52 -14.05 -4.45 0.72
CA GLU A 52 -13.26 -5.05 -0.35
C GLU A 52 -14.19 -5.55 -1.46
N GLY A 53 -14.58 -4.62 -2.34
CA GLY A 53 -15.60 -4.84 -3.37
C GLY A 53 -15.18 -5.74 -4.53
N LEU A 54 -13.88 -6.03 -4.67
CA LEU A 54 -13.33 -6.88 -5.73
C LEU A 54 -12.86 -8.24 -5.22
N ALA A 55 -13.04 -8.53 -3.92
CA ALA A 55 -12.44 -9.68 -3.25
C ALA A 55 -10.91 -9.77 -3.49
N GLY A 56 -10.23 -8.61 -3.55
CA GLY A 56 -8.81 -8.51 -3.89
C GLY A 56 -8.60 -8.48 -5.40
N LEU A 57 -8.50 -9.64 -6.03
CA LEU A 57 -8.31 -9.79 -7.49
C LEU A 57 -9.21 -10.91 -8.02
N TRP A 58 -10.53 -10.71 -7.89
CA TRP A 58 -11.59 -11.67 -8.22
C TRP A 58 -11.68 -12.85 -7.25
#